data_AF-A0AAU1UL47-F1
#
_entry.id   AF-A0AAU1UL47-F1
#
_cell.length_a   1.000
_cell.length_b   1.000
_cell.length_c   1.000
_cell.angle_alpha   90.00
_cell.angle_beta   90.00
_cell.angle_gamma   90.00
#
_symmetry.space_group_name_H-M   'P 1'
#
loop_
_entity.id
_entity.type
_entity.pdbx_description
1 polymer ?
#
loop_
_entity_poly.entity_id
_entity_poly.type
_entity_poly.pdbx_seq_one_letter_code
_entity_poly.pdbx_strand_id
1 'polypeptide(L)' 'MQVLLRDDNTYQLEFRDGVAAEHYQTRTIAQEKVLTVMLGWAAGKADWKDGFMWNNIGSQVEADDARHQG' A
#
# COMPACT_ATOMS: atom_id res chain seq x y z
N MET A 1 -6.12 -2.75 -3.25
CA MET A 1 -5.41 -3.02 -1.99
C MET A 1 -4.67 -4.34 -2.12
N GLN A 2 -3.41 -4.38 -1.73
CA GLN A 2 -2.58 -5.58 -1.66
C GLN A 2 -1.91 -5.64 -0.29
N VAL A 3 -1.77 -6.84 0.26
CA VAL A 3 -1.06 -7.10 1.52
C VAL A 3 -0.08 -8.24 1.30
N LEU A 4 1.18 -8.02 1.68
CA LEU A 4 2.25 -9.01 1.62
C LEU A 4 2.88 -9.15 3.00
N LEU A 5 3.06 -10.39 3.48
CA LEU A 5 3.96 -10.67 4.60
C LEU A 5 5.39 -10.76 4.05
N ARG A 6 6.30 -10.01 4.64
CA ARG A 6 7.72 -9.93 4.26
C ARG A 6 8.57 -10.82 5.17
N ASP A 7 9.77 -11.14 4.71
CA ASP A 7 10.68 -12.06 5.44
C ASP A 7 11.12 -11.54 6.82
N ASP A 8 11.04 -10.23 7.04
CA ASP A 8 11.30 -9.57 8.32
C ASP A 8 10.07 -9.56 9.26
N ASN A 9 9.04 -10.36 8.95
CA ASN A 9 7.76 -10.43 9.66
C ASN A 9 7.00 -9.09 9.71
N THR A 10 7.24 -8.19 8.75
CA THR A 10 6.42 -7.00 8.55
C THR A 10 5.37 -7.22 7.47
N TYR A 11 4.21 -6.61 7.66
CA TYR A 11 3.19 -6.48 6.61
C TYR A 11 3.51 -5.26 5.77
N GLN A 12 3.56 -5.44 4.45
CA GLN A 12 3.57 -4.38 3.47
C GLN A 12 2.20 -4.24 2.84
N LEU A 13 1.63 -3.04 2.91
CA LEU A 13 0.32 -2.73 2.36
C LEU A 13 0.49 -1.72 1.24
N GLU A 14 -0.22 -1.96 0.14
CA GLU A 14 -0.19 -1.09 -1.03
C GLU A 14 -1.57 -0.86 -1.63
N PHE A 15 -1.80 0.34 -2.15
CA PHE A 15 -2.97 0.64 -2.98
C PHE A 15 -2.63 1.67 -4.05
N ARG A 16 -3.47 1.72 -5.09
CA ARG A 16 -3.44 2.79 -6.10
C ARG A 16 -4.74 3.59 -6.02
N ASP A 17 -4.64 4.90 -6.24
CA ASP A 17 -5.78 5.81 -6.30
C ASP A 17 -6.00 6.30 -7.74
N GLY A 18 -6.65 5.46 -8.54
CA GLY A 18 -6.95 5.74 -9.94
C GLY A 18 -5.77 5.53 -10.90
N VAL A 19 -4.66 6.26 -10.72
CA VAL A 19 -3.53 6.30 -11.67
C VAL A 19 -2.23 5.72 -11.11
N ALA A 20 -1.25 5.44 -11.97
CA ALA A 20 0.02 4.83 -11.60
C ALA A 20 0.84 5.70 -10.63
N ALA A 21 0.88 7.02 -10.86
CA ALA A 21 1.54 7.99 -10.00
C ALA A 21 0.94 8.10 -8.59
N GLU A 22 -0.31 7.67 -8.41
CA GLU A 22 -1.02 7.65 -7.13
C GLU A 22 -0.91 6.26 -6.48
N HIS A 23 0.31 5.77 -6.32
CA HIS A 23 0.61 4.47 -5.70
C HIS A 23 1.19 4.70 -4.32
N TYR A 24 0.54 4.12 -3.31
CA TYR A 24 0.85 4.33 -1.92
C TYR A 24 1.26 3.05 -1.23
N GLN A 25 2.24 3.15 -0.33
CA GLN A 25 2.77 2.04 0.44
C GLN A 25 2.96 2.41 1.92
N THR A 26 2.73 1.45 2.80
CA THR A 26 3.19 1.49 4.19
C THR A 26 3.69 0.12 4.65
N ARG A 27 4.45 0.08 5.75
CA ARG A 27 4.94 -1.15 6.39
C ARG A 27 4.65 -1.13 7.88
N THR A 28 4.21 -2.26 8.44
CA THR A 28 3.86 -2.36 9.86
C THR A 28 4.02 -3.78 10.39
N ILE A 29 4.25 -3.94 11.69
CA ILE A 29 4.16 -5.23 12.39
C ILE A 29 2.76 -5.48 12.99
N ALA A 30 1.88 -4.47 13.01
CA ALA A 30 0.62 -4.51 13.74
C ALA A 30 -0.51 -5.18 12.92
N GLN A 31 -0.66 -6.51 13.06
CA GLN A 31 -1.67 -7.29 12.34
C GLN A 31 -3.11 -6.76 12.52
N GLU A 32 -3.50 -6.30 13.71
CA GLU A 32 -4.85 -5.77 13.95
C GLU A 32 -5.14 -4.48 13.16
N LYS A 33 -4.12 -3.64 12.96
CA LYS A 33 -4.25 -2.44 12.11
C LYS A 33 -4.41 -2.83 10.65
N VAL A 34 -3.68 -3.85 10.20
CA VAL A 34 -3.84 -4.42 8.84
C VAL A 34 -5.27 -4.90 8.63
N LEU A 35 -5.82 -5.69 9.57
CA LEU A 35 -7.19 -6.18 9.50
C LEU A 35 -8.22 -5.03 9.46
N THR A 36 -8.05 -4.02 10.32
CA THR A 36 -8.96 -2.87 10.39
C THR A 36 -9.01 -2.11 9.06
N VAL A 37 -7.84 -1.83 8.46
CA VAL A 37 -7.74 -1.15 7.16
C VAL A 37 -8.32 -2.00 6.03
N MET A 38 -8.06 -3.31 6.03
CA MET A 38 -8.63 -4.23 5.04
C MET A 38 -10.16 -4.28 5.09
N LEU A 39 -10.75 -4.34 6.28
CA LEU A 39 -12.20 -4.34 6.45
C LEU A 39 -12.82 -2.99 6.06
N GLY A 40 -12.19 -1.87 6.43
CA GLY A 40 -12.63 -0.54 6.03
C GLY A 40 -12.60 -0.34 4.52
N TRP A 41 -11.52 -0.78 3.85
CA TRP A 41 -11.38 -0.74 2.40
C TRP A 41 -12.46 -1.60 1.70
N ALA A 42 -12.65 -2.84 2.15
CA ALA A 42 -13.65 -3.74 1.57
C ALA A 42 -15.08 -3.22 1.72
N ALA A 43 -15.36 -2.49 2.81
CA ALA A 43 -16.65 -1.85 3.06
C ALA A 43 -16.83 -0.49 2.34
N GLY A 44 -15.82 0.01 1.63
CA GLY A 44 -15.88 1.29 0.91
C GLY A 44 -15.93 2.52 1.81
N LYS A 45 -15.45 2.46 3.05
CA LYS A 45 -15.48 3.60 3.98
C LYS A 45 -14.52 4.70 3.55
N ALA A 46 -14.92 5.98 3.57
CA ALA A 46 -14.05 7.06 3.13
C ALA A 46 -12.76 7.20 3.97
N ASP A 47 -12.80 6.78 5.24
CA ASP A 47 -11.74 6.95 6.25
C ASP A 47 -10.82 5.73 6.40
N TRP A 48 -10.93 4.70 5.55
CA TRP A 48 -10.17 3.46 5.72
C TRP A 48 -8.64 3.68 5.71
N LYS A 49 -8.17 4.79 5.11
CA LYS A 49 -6.75 5.15 4.98
C LYS A 49 -6.16 5.76 6.26
N ASP A 50 -6.98 6.29 7.17
CA ASP A 50 -6.52 7.16 8.27
C ASP A 50 -5.67 6.43 9.33
N GLY A 51 -5.69 5.09 9.33
CA GLY A 51 -4.94 4.26 10.27
C GLY A 51 -3.43 4.20 10.04
N PHE A 52 -2.92 4.73 8.92
CA PHE A 52 -1.50 4.70 8.56
C PHE A 52 -1.03 6.02 7.94
N MET A 53 0.28 6.28 8.06
CA MET A 53 0.95 7.18 7.15
C MET A 53 1.35 6.40 5.90
N TRP A 54 0.88 6.89 4.76
CA TRP A 54 1.13 6.29 3.46
C TRP A 54 2.20 7.06 2.71
N ASN A 55 3.19 6.36 2.19
CA ASN A 55 4.23 6.95 1.35
C ASN A 55 3.82 6.80 -0.11
N ASN A 56 3.77 7.89 -0.88
CA ASN A 56 3.61 7.81 -2.32
C ASN A 56 4.92 7.27 -2.94
N ILE A 57 4.81 6.17 -3.67
CA ILE A 57 5.90 5.47 -4.36
C ILE A 57 5.70 5.43 -5.88
N GLY A 58 4.69 6.13 -6.43
CA GLY A 58 4.33 6.06 -7.84
C GLY A 58 5.48 6.40 -8.78
N SER A 59 6.22 7.48 -8.50
CA SER A 59 7.37 7.91 -9.31
C SER A 59 8.56 6.94 -9.27
N GLN A 60 8.69 6.14 -8.21
CA GLN A 60 9.77 5.15 -8.07
C GLN A 60 9.47 3.91 -8.91
N VAL A 61 8.22 3.48 -8.91
CA VAL A 61 7.76 2.33 -9.70
C VAL A 61 7.84 2.62 -11.20
N GLU A 62 7.42 3.80 -11.64
CA GLU A 62 7.55 4.22 -13.05
C GLU A 62 9.01 4.22 -13.52
N ALA A 63 9.94 4.66 -12.67
CA ALA A 63 11.36 4.68 -12.99
C ALA A 63 11.98 3.27 -13.06
N ASP A 64 11.54 2.34 -12.21
CA ASP A 64 12.03 0.96 -12.26
C ASP A 64 11.46 0.18 -13.45
N ASP A 65 10.19 0.38 -13.80
CA ASP A 65 9.59 -0.21 -15.00
C ASP A 65 10.33 0.24 -16.28
N ALA A 66 10.74 1.51 -16.35
CA ALA A 66 11.52 2.04 -17.47
C ALA A 66 12.93 1.43 -17.58
N ARG A 67 13.54 1.02 -16.46
CA ARG A 67 14.88 0.41 -16.43
C ARG A 67 14.89 -1.07 -16.81
N HIS A 68 13.80 -1.78 -16.62
CA HIS A 68 13.70 -3.22 -16.94
C HIS A 68 13.23 -3.48 -18.39
N GLN A 69 12.87 -2.44 -19.14
CA GLN A 69 12.41 -2.52 -20.53
C GLN A 69 13.47 -2.11 -21.57
N GLY A 70 14.68 -1.74 -21.15
CA GLY A 70 15.82 -1.39 -22.03
C GLY A 70 16.91 -2.45 -22.01
#